data_AF-A0A846SQZ1-F1
#
_entry.id   AF-A0A846SQZ1-F1
#
_cell.length_a   1.000
_cell.length_b   1.000
_cell.length_c   1.000
_cell.angle_alpha   90.00
_cell.angle_beta   90.00
_cell.angle_gamma   90.00
#
_symmetry.space_group_name_H-M   'P 1'
#
loop_
_entity.id
_entity.type
_entity.pdbx_description
1 polymer ?
#
loop_
_entity_poly.entity_id
_entity_poly.type
_entity_poly.pdbx_seq_one_letter_code
_entity_poly.pdbx_strand_id
1 'polypeptide(L)'
;VWPRCPRNPPFGARSRRGWWTRNCPVWRFRLRQLEWVAGRGHDWPARLLARFGQLQLLIDAFRRIGELPDRVQADVRATLGLATDKTVVIAQGERIADTWLVLGQSVDEEDRLWVRRVWLHGQQSGRRALLLDYSHGGRRFDLSIVTGTALAMTLAFYPGAAPLRAIITDTPQLAPNARITPVSTLDAALADLAAAVSANPWQWPQSLLISDGVPVPTTAGWRLRTGAGQQLPLHLPDEAAWPLVAESGGSPITVFGEWNGETLRPLSASFGEALVWREKVDAT
;
A
#
# COMPACT_ATOMS: atom_id res chain seq x y z
N VAL A 1 15.39 9.89 -25.05
CA VAL A 1 16.51 10.84 -24.91
C VAL A 1 16.50 11.32 -23.46
N TRP A 2 17.38 10.78 -22.61
CA TRP A 2 17.49 11.18 -21.20
C TRP A 2 18.18 12.54 -21.08
N PRO A 3 17.87 13.36 -20.06
CA PRO A 3 18.81 14.39 -19.62
C PRO A 3 20.02 13.66 -19.04
N ARG A 4 21.09 13.57 -19.85
CA ARG A 4 22.36 13.01 -19.40
C ARG A 4 22.88 13.87 -18.26
N CYS A 5 23.16 13.26 -17.12
CA CYS A 5 24.04 13.86 -16.12
C CYS A 5 25.40 14.09 -16.80
N PRO A 6 25.96 15.31 -16.82
CA PRO A 6 27.25 15.55 -17.45
C PRO A 6 28.30 14.65 -16.80
N ARG A 7 29.08 13.94 -17.62
CA ARG A 7 30.14 13.01 -17.18
C ARG A 7 31.17 13.67 -16.25
N ASN A 8 31.18 14.99 -16.15
CA ASN A 8 31.98 15.77 -15.22
C ASN A 8 31.25 17.08 -14.79
N PRO A 9 30.55 17.12 -13.64
CA PRO A 9 30.10 18.39 -13.06
C PRO A 9 31.22 18.97 -12.18
N PRO A 10 31.39 20.30 -12.08
CA PRO A 10 32.51 20.94 -11.39
C PRO A 10 32.39 20.92 -9.85
N PHE A 11 31.52 20.07 -9.27
CA PHE A 11 31.20 20.09 -7.85
C PHE A 11 31.40 18.73 -7.19
N GLY A 12 32.09 18.74 -6.04
CA GLY A 12 32.49 17.56 -5.27
C GLY A 12 31.32 16.75 -4.67
N ALA A 13 31.63 15.55 -4.16
CA ALA A 13 30.68 14.49 -3.79
C ALA A 13 29.49 14.89 -2.87
N ARG A 14 29.57 15.99 -2.10
CA ARG A 14 28.45 16.53 -1.32
C ARG A 14 27.34 17.16 -2.18
N SER A 15 27.67 17.76 -3.34
CA SER A 15 26.69 18.38 -4.24
C SER A 15 25.85 17.35 -4.99
N ARG A 16 26.39 16.15 -5.26
CA ARG A 16 25.67 15.05 -5.92
C ARG A 16 24.53 14.53 -5.06
N ARG A 17 24.73 14.35 -3.74
CA ARG A 17 23.66 13.93 -2.80
C ARG A 17 22.48 14.91 -2.81
N GLY A 18 22.75 16.21 -2.76
CA GLY A 18 21.72 17.26 -2.79
C GLY A 18 20.93 17.32 -4.10
N TRP A 19 21.53 16.89 -5.21
CA TRP A 19 20.88 16.91 -6.53
C TRP A 19 19.88 15.77 -6.72
N TRP A 20 20.20 14.56 -6.25
CA TRP A 20 19.28 13.42 -6.27
C TRP A 20 18.12 13.58 -5.28
N THR A 21 18.36 14.13 -4.08
CA THR A 21 17.29 14.41 -3.12
C THR A 21 16.36 15.54 -3.55
N ARG A 22 16.84 16.51 -4.36
CA ARG A 22 15.99 17.56 -4.96
C ARG A 22 15.21 17.12 -6.19
N ASN A 23 15.77 16.25 -7.03
CA ASN A 23 15.19 15.93 -8.34
C ASN A 23 14.52 14.54 -8.41
N CYS A 24 14.61 13.71 -7.37
CA CYS A 24 13.94 12.42 -7.32
C CYS A 24 13.16 12.23 -6.01
N PRO A 25 11.87 12.64 -5.97
CA PRO A 25 11.02 12.55 -4.78
C PRO A 25 10.99 11.15 -4.16
N VAL A 26 11.01 10.09 -4.99
CA VAL A 26 11.01 8.70 -4.52
C VAL A 26 12.24 8.31 -3.70
N TRP A 27 13.40 8.88 -4.01
CA TRP A 27 14.62 8.67 -3.23
C TRP A 27 14.60 9.46 -1.92
N ARG A 28 14.02 10.67 -1.94
CA ARG A 28 13.84 11.48 -0.72
C ARG A 28 12.89 10.78 0.27
N PHE A 29 11.79 10.22 -0.20
CA PHE A 29 10.89 9.42 0.61
C PHE A 29 11.61 8.22 1.25
N ARG A 30 12.33 7.43 0.45
CA ARG A 30 13.07 6.26 0.96
C ARG A 30 14.20 6.63 1.94
N LEU A 31 14.86 7.77 1.75
CA LEU A 31 15.87 8.27 2.69
C LEU A 31 15.25 8.77 4.01
N ARG A 32 14.11 9.47 3.96
CA ARG A 32 13.37 9.86 5.17
C ARG A 32 12.89 8.64 5.97
N GLN A 33 12.48 7.58 5.28
CA GLN A 33 12.12 6.31 5.92
C GLN A 33 13.30 5.66 6.66
N LEU A 34 14.54 5.81 6.16
CA LEU A 34 15.75 5.36 6.87
C LEU A 34 16.02 6.20 8.13
N GLU A 35 15.88 7.52 8.04
CA GLU A 35 16.05 8.45 9.16
C GLU A 35 15.05 8.17 10.29
N TRP A 36 13.81 7.78 9.96
CA TRP A 36 12.76 7.50 10.94
C TRP A 36 13.05 6.24 11.79
N VAL A 37 13.72 5.24 11.21
CA VAL A 37 14.03 3.96 11.88
C VAL A 37 15.21 4.10 12.84
N ALA A 38 16.16 5.00 12.55
CA ALA A 38 17.38 5.15 13.33
C ALA A 38 17.08 5.57 14.79
N GLY A 39 17.55 4.78 15.75
CA GLY A 39 17.44 5.07 17.18
C GLY A 39 16.09 4.74 17.84
N ARG A 40 15.15 4.06 17.14
CA ARG A 40 13.86 3.66 17.73
C ARG A 40 13.82 2.16 18.09
N GLY A 41 13.66 1.82 19.37
CA GLY A 41 13.60 0.42 19.82
C GLY A 41 14.97 -0.29 19.80
N HIS A 42 15.07 -1.48 20.40
CA HIS A 42 16.37 -2.17 20.56
C HIS A 42 16.89 -2.81 19.27
N ASP A 43 15.99 -3.07 18.31
CA ASP A 43 16.19 -3.78 17.05
C ASP A 43 16.43 -2.83 15.85
N TRP A 44 16.54 -1.51 16.12
CA TRP A 44 16.76 -0.50 15.10
C TRP A 44 17.93 -0.78 14.14
N PRO A 45 19.08 -1.37 14.57
CA PRO A 45 20.19 -1.62 13.64
C PRO A 45 19.82 -2.66 12.58
N ALA A 46 19.11 -3.72 12.99
CA ALA A 46 18.67 -4.78 12.07
C ALA A 46 17.64 -4.24 11.07
N ARG A 47 16.68 -3.43 11.54
CA ARG A 47 15.68 -2.80 10.66
C ARG A 47 16.31 -1.83 9.67
N LEU A 48 17.28 -1.03 10.12
CA LEU A 48 18.01 -0.13 9.24
C LEU A 48 18.81 -0.90 8.17
N LEU A 49 19.46 -2.00 8.56
CA LEU A 49 20.19 -2.87 7.64
C LEU A 49 19.25 -3.49 6.59
N ALA A 50 18.06 -3.96 6.99
CA ALA A 50 17.07 -4.48 6.05
C ALA A 50 16.67 -3.44 4.99
N ARG A 51 16.49 -2.17 5.40
CA ARG A 51 16.18 -1.07 4.48
C ARG A 51 17.36 -0.75 3.55
N PHE A 52 18.60 -0.76 4.04
CA PHE A 52 19.77 -0.66 3.17
C PHE A 52 19.86 -1.83 2.17
N GLY A 53 19.52 -3.05 2.60
CA GLY A 53 19.42 -4.22 1.73
C GLY A 53 18.44 -4.00 0.58
N GLN A 54 17.26 -3.43 0.84
CA GLN A 54 16.28 -3.09 -0.21
C GLN A 54 16.82 -2.07 -1.22
N LEU A 55 17.60 -1.08 -0.78
CA LEU A 55 18.23 -0.10 -1.66
C LEU A 55 19.35 -0.73 -2.49
N GLN A 56 20.18 -1.58 -1.88
CA GLN A 56 21.22 -2.31 -2.58
C GLN A 56 20.63 -3.23 -3.66
N LEU A 57 19.56 -3.96 -3.33
CA LEU A 57 18.82 -4.77 -4.30
C LEU A 57 18.30 -3.93 -5.47
N LEU A 58 17.78 -2.73 -5.21
CA LEU A 58 17.31 -1.83 -6.28
C LEU A 58 18.46 -1.38 -7.18
N ILE A 59 19.61 -1.04 -6.59
CA ILE A 59 20.81 -0.65 -7.34
C ILE A 59 21.28 -1.81 -8.22
N ASP A 60 21.38 -3.02 -7.68
CA ASP A 60 21.84 -4.20 -8.41
C ASP A 60 20.86 -4.62 -9.51
N ALA A 61 19.56 -4.54 -9.24
CA ALA A 61 18.51 -4.79 -10.23
C ALA A 61 18.57 -3.76 -11.37
N PHE A 62 18.76 -2.48 -11.06
CA PHE A 62 18.89 -1.43 -12.07
C PHE A 62 20.14 -1.61 -12.94
N ARG A 63 21.28 -1.98 -12.34
CA ARG A 63 22.53 -2.20 -13.08
C ARG A 63 22.45 -3.32 -14.11
N ARG A 64 21.63 -4.34 -13.85
CA ARG A 64 21.40 -5.51 -14.73
C ARG A 64 20.01 -5.53 -15.34
N ILE A 65 19.36 -4.37 -15.46
CA ILE A 65 17.95 -4.31 -15.86
C ILE A 65 17.67 -5.00 -17.21
N GLY A 66 18.63 -5.01 -18.14
CA GLY A 66 18.50 -5.69 -19.43
C GLY A 66 18.50 -7.22 -19.36
N GLU A 67 18.90 -7.81 -18.23
CA GLU A 67 18.91 -9.26 -17.97
C GLU A 67 17.66 -9.72 -17.20
N LEU A 68 16.85 -8.80 -16.68
CA LEU A 68 15.69 -9.11 -15.86
C LEU A 68 14.44 -9.36 -16.72
N PRO A 69 13.49 -10.21 -16.28
CA PRO A 69 12.19 -10.34 -16.94
C PRO A 69 11.45 -9.01 -17.02
N ASP A 70 10.70 -8.76 -18.09
CA ASP A 70 10.04 -7.47 -18.37
C ASP A 70 9.16 -6.96 -17.21
N ARG A 71 8.48 -7.88 -16.53
CA ARG A 71 7.66 -7.59 -15.33
C ARG A 71 8.51 -7.02 -14.19
N VAL A 72 9.68 -7.60 -13.93
CA VAL A 72 10.61 -7.10 -12.90
C VAL A 72 11.24 -5.78 -13.35
N GLN A 73 11.55 -5.61 -14.64
CA GLN A 73 12.02 -4.33 -15.14
C GLN A 73 10.99 -3.21 -14.93
N ALA A 74 9.71 -3.49 -15.12
CA ALA A 74 8.63 -2.55 -14.86
C ALA A 74 8.59 -2.15 -13.37
N ASP A 75 8.72 -3.11 -12.44
CA ASP A 75 8.77 -2.84 -11.00
C ASP A 75 9.98 -1.97 -10.61
N VAL A 76 11.16 -2.26 -11.16
CA VAL A 76 12.38 -1.45 -10.94
C VAL A 76 12.17 -0.02 -11.44
N ARG A 77 11.65 0.15 -12.65
CA ARG A 77 11.37 1.48 -13.24
C ARG A 77 10.33 2.24 -12.42
N ALA A 78 9.22 1.60 -12.04
CA ALA A 78 8.20 2.19 -11.19
C ALA A 78 8.77 2.63 -9.84
N THR A 79 9.62 1.81 -9.23
CA THR A 79 10.32 2.10 -7.98
C THR A 79 11.26 3.30 -8.08
N LEU A 80 11.82 3.56 -9.27
CA LEU A 80 12.65 4.72 -9.58
C LEU A 80 11.85 5.97 -9.99
N GLY A 81 10.51 5.90 -9.95
CA GLY A 81 9.63 7.00 -10.35
C GLY A 81 9.39 7.09 -11.86
N LEU A 82 9.81 6.09 -12.63
CA LEU A 82 9.67 5.99 -14.09
C LEU A 82 8.48 5.07 -14.43
N ALA A 83 7.33 5.33 -13.81
CA ALA A 83 6.14 4.51 -14.02
C ALA A 83 5.64 4.60 -15.46
N THR A 84 5.05 3.52 -15.96
CA THR A 84 4.41 3.46 -17.28
C THR A 84 3.33 4.53 -17.39
N ASP A 85 3.24 5.17 -18.55
CA ASP A 85 2.22 6.19 -18.81
C ASP A 85 0.80 5.62 -18.69
N LYS A 86 -0.12 6.42 -18.15
CA LYS A 86 -1.53 6.03 -17.98
C LYS A 86 -2.17 5.60 -19.30
N THR A 87 -1.88 6.29 -20.39
CA THR A 87 -2.44 5.99 -21.72
C THR A 87 -2.00 4.62 -22.23
N VAL A 88 -0.73 4.26 -21.98
CA VAL A 88 -0.18 2.93 -22.32
C VAL A 88 -0.81 1.86 -21.45
N VAL A 89 -0.98 2.10 -20.14
CA VAL A 89 -1.65 1.16 -19.24
C VAL A 89 -3.10 0.93 -19.66
N ILE A 90 -3.83 1.98 -20.01
CA ILE A 90 -5.20 1.85 -20.51
C ILE A 90 -5.21 1.04 -21.81
N ALA A 91 -4.30 1.32 -22.74
CA ALA A 91 -4.28 0.67 -24.05
C ALA A 91 -3.82 -0.80 -24.02
N GLN A 92 -2.82 -1.14 -23.20
CA GLN A 92 -2.08 -2.40 -23.28
C GLN A 92 -1.99 -3.18 -21.96
N GLY A 93 -2.40 -2.57 -20.83
CA GLY A 93 -2.40 -3.23 -19.54
C GLY A 93 -3.41 -4.38 -19.48
N GLU A 94 -3.17 -5.34 -18.58
CA GLU A 94 -4.14 -6.38 -18.26
C GLU A 94 -5.44 -5.73 -17.77
N ARG A 95 -6.57 -6.06 -18.41
CA ARG A 95 -7.88 -5.53 -18.07
C ARG A 95 -8.73 -6.59 -17.40
N ILE A 96 -9.30 -6.23 -16.25
CA ILE A 96 -10.19 -7.10 -15.49
C ILE A 96 -11.49 -6.34 -15.22
N ALA A 97 -12.58 -6.82 -15.83
CA ALA A 97 -13.93 -6.41 -15.49
C ALA A 97 -14.41 -7.27 -14.32
N ASP A 98 -14.80 -6.63 -13.22
CA ASP A 98 -15.26 -7.33 -12.01
C ASP A 98 -16.19 -6.40 -11.21
N THR A 99 -16.81 -6.96 -10.17
CA THR A 99 -17.38 -6.18 -9.08
C THR A 99 -16.36 -6.05 -7.96
N TRP A 100 -15.92 -4.82 -7.73
CA TRP A 100 -14.83 -4.50 -6.81
C TRP A 100 -15.39 -4.00 -5.48
N LEU A 101 -15.18 -4.75 -4.40
CA LEU A 101 -15.45 -4.30 -3.03
C LEU A 101 -14.36 -3.32 -2.59
N VAL A 102 -14.77 -2.12 -2.14
CA VAL A 102 -13.88 -1.12 -1.54
C VAL A 102 -13.55 -1.53 -0.12
N LEU A 103 -12.36 -2.11 0.08
CA LEU A 103 -11.94 -2.62 1.39
C LEU A 103 -11.57 -1.50 2.35
N GLY A 104 -10.86 -0.47 1.89
CA GLY A 104 -10.36 0.58 2.77
C GLY A 104 -9.73 1.72 1.98
N GLN A 105 -9.59 2.86 2.66
CA GLN A 105 -8.98 4.05 2.08
C GLN A 105 -8.03 4.68 3.08
N SER A 106 -6.89 5.16 2.59
CA SER A 106 -5.96 5.99 3.36
C SER A 106 -5.67 7.27 2.57
N VAL A 107 -5.42 8.37 3.28
CA VAL A 107 -4.95 9.61 2.68
C VAL A 107 -3.74 10.10 3.45
N ASP A 108 -2.65 10.33 2.73
CA ASP A 108 -1.44 10.92 3.29
C ASP A 108 -1.17 12.27 2.61
N GLU A 109 -0.50 13.17 3.31
CA GLU A 109 0.00 14.43 2.76
C GLU A 109 1.53 14.40 2.68
N GLU A 110 2.09 14.77 1.53
CA GLU A 110 3.52 14.98 1.35
C GLU A 110 3.79 16.32 0.65
N ASP A 111 4.36 17.30 1.35
CA ASP A 111 4.75 18.60 0.78
C ASP A 111 3.60 19.28 -0.06
N ARG A 112 2.36 19.34 0.48
CA ARG A 112 1.11 19.85 -0.15
C ARG A 112 0.53 19.00 -1.30
N LEU A 113 1.08 17.81 -1.50
CA LEU A 113 0.52 16.77 -2.37
C LEU A 113 -0.24 15.77 -1.51
N TRP A 114 -1.55 15.69 -1.71
CA TRP A 114 -2.41 14.69 -1.08
C TRP A 114 -2.42 13.43 -1.93
N VAL A 115 -2.15 12.28 -1.30
CA VAL A 115 -2.16 10.97 -1.93
C VAL A 115 -3.27 10.14 -1.28
N ARG A 116 -4.29 9.77 -2.06
CA ARG A 116 -5.32 8.83 -1.63
C ARG A 116 -5.02 7.44 -2.17
N ARG A 117 -5.03 6.45 -1.28
CA ARG A 117 -5.03 5.03 -1.62
C ARG A 117 -6.43 4.48 -1.45
N VAL A 118 -6.93 3.78 -2.46
CA VAL A 118 -8.19 3.04 -2.38
C VAL A 118 -7.90 1.58 -2.67
N TRP A 119 -8.16 0.74 -1.68
CA TRP A 119 -7.92 -0.70 -1.76
C TRP A 119 -9.19 -1.44 -2.17
N LEU A 120 -9.05 -2.34 -3.12
CA LEU A 120 -10.16 -3.04 -3.75
C LEU A 120 -9.93 -4.55 -3.77
N HIS A 121 -11.03 -5.28 -3.79
CA HIS A 121 -11.04 -6.71 -4.05
C HIS A 121 -12.11 -7.08 -5.07
N GLY A 122 -11.69 -7.73 -6.15
CA GLY A 122 -12.58 -8.28 -7.17
C GLY A 122 -13.26 -9.54 -6.64
N GLN A 123 -14.59 -9.59 -6.68
CA GLN A 123 -15.37 -10.69 -6.12
C GLN A 123 -15.31 -11.95 -6.95
N GLN A 124 -15.24 -11.81 -8.27
CA GLN A 124 -15.18 -12.95 -9.19
C GLN A 124 -13.73 -13.37 -9.43
N SER A 125 -12.84 -12.40 -9.63
CA SER A 125 -11.43 -12.65 -9.91
C SER A 125 -10.60 -12.99 -8.67
N GLY A 126 -11.09 -12.68 -7.47
CA GLY A 126 -10.30 -12.73 -6.24
C GLY A 126 -9.14 -11.71 -6.21
N ARG A 127 -9.04 -10.83 -7.22
CA ARG A 127 -7.88 -9.96 -7.42
C ARG A 127 -7.85 -8.83 -6.39
N ARG A 128 -6.66 -8.46 -5.90
CA ARG A 128 -6.44 -7.22 -5.15
C ARG A 128 -6.07 -6.09 -6.12
N ALA A 129 -6.61 -4.89 -5.90
CA ALA A 129 -6.21 -3.70 -6.64
C ALA A 129 -6.02 -2.49 -5.72
N LEU A 130 -5.15 -1.57 -6.15
CA LEU A 130 -4.87 -0.30 -5.50
C LEU A 130 -5.06 0.84 -6.52
N LEU A 131 -6.00 1.73 -6.25
CA LEU A 131 -6.09 3.01 -6.96
C LEU A 131 -5.30 4.06 -6.19
N LEU A 132 -4.54 4.88 -6.93
CA LEU A 132 -3.76 5.98 -6.40
C LEU A 132 -4.22 7.29 -7.03
N ASP A 133 -4.81 8.14 -6.21
CA ASP A 133 -5.23 9.49 -6.60
C ASP A 133 -4.32 10.53 -5.98
N TYR A 134 -4.09 11.61 -6.72
CA TYR A 134 -3.21 12.70 -6.32
C TYR A 134 -3.96 14.02 -6.43
N SER A 135 -3.83 14.87 -5.42
CA SER A 135 -4.42 16.21 -5.43
C SER A 135 -3.43 17.24 -4.90
N HIS A 136 -3.24 18.34 -5.64
CA HIS A 136 -2.33 19.42 -5.23
C HIS A 136 -3.11 20.52 -4.52
N GLY A 137 -2.57 21.00 -3.40
CA GLY A 137 -3.07 22.18 -2.69
C GLY A 137 -4.29 21.96 -1.80
N GLY A 138 -5.15 20.98 -2.12
CA GLY A 138 -6.29 20.63 -1.27
C GLY A 138 -6.73 19.17 -1.45
N ARG A 139 -7.56 18.68 -0.53
CA ARG A 139 -7.99 17.28 -0.49
C ARG A 139 -9.26 17.05 -1.32
N ARG A 140 -9.17 17.26 -2.63
CA ARG A 140 -10.27 17.02 -3.58
C ARG A 140 -9.87 15.92 -4.56
N PHE A 141 -10.67 14.87 -4.63
CA PHE A 141 -10.46 13.76 -5.54
C PHE A 141 -11.68 13.61 -6.44
N ASP A 142 -11.45 13.32 -7.72
CA ASP A 142 -12.50 13.36 -8.75
C ASP A 142 -13.59 12.32 -8.54
N LEU A 143 -13.24 11.14 -8.01
CA LEU A 143 -14.17 10.05 -7.75
C LEU A 143 -14.54 9.97 -6.28
N SER A 144 -15.84 9.98 -6.01
CA SER A 144 -16.42 9.69 -4.71
C SER A 144 -16.51 8.17 -4.51
N ILE A 145 -15.47 7.60 -3.89
CA ILE A 145 -15.42 6.17 -3.55
C ILE A 145 -15.62 6.03 -2.04
N VAL A 146 -16.50 5.10 -1.64
CA VAL A 146 -16.89 4.91 -0.24
C VAL A 146 -16.48 3.51 0.22
N THR A 147 -15.78 3.42 1.35
CA THR A 147 -15.40 2.13 1.95
C THR A 147 -16.63 1.30 2.26
N GLY A 148 -16.58 0.00 1.96
CA GLY A 148 -17.69 -0.94 2.16
C GLY A 148 -18.72 -0.98 1.03
N THR A 149 -18.59 -0.14 -0.01
CA THR A 149 -19.41 -0.26 -1.22
C THR A 149 -18.76 -1.16 -2.25
N ALA A 150 -19.56 -1.66 -3.18
CA ALA A 150 -19.06 -2.43 -4.32
C ALA A 150 -19.40 -1.74 -5.62
N LEU A 151 -18.43 -1.73 -6.53
CA LEU A 151 -18.48 -1.02 -7.80
C LEU A 151 -18.20 -2.00 -8.94
N ALA A 152 -19.15 -2.15 -9.85
CA ALA A 152 -18.93 -2.82 -11.12
C ALA A 152 -18.14 -1.89 -12.04
N MET A 153 -16.93 -2.31 -12.41
CA MET A 153 -16.01 -1.54 -13.27
C MET A 153 -14.90 -2.42 -13.84
N THR A 154 -14.26 -1.91 -14.87
CA THR A 154 -13.07 -2.49 -15.49
C THR A 154 -11.83 -1.74 -15.03
N LEU A 155 -10.87 -2.50 -14.52
CA LEU A 155 -9.56 -1.98 -14.10
C LEU A 155 -8.47 -2.43 -15.08
N ALA A 156 -7.59 -1.51 -15.46
CA ALA A 156 -6.34 -1.80 -16.16
C ALA A 156 -5.15 -1.74 -15.20
N PHE A 157 -4.37 -2.82 -15.11
CA PHE A 157 -3.26 -2.94 -14.16
C PHE A 157 -1.94 -2.43 -14.76
N TYR A 158 -1.16 -1.74 -13.93
CA TYR A 158 0.22 -1.41 -14.28
C TYR A 158 1.05 -2.70 -14.37
N PRO A 159 1.96 -2.83 -15.35
CA PRO A 159 2.81 -4.01 -15.46
C PRO A 159 3.74 -4.15 -14.24
N GLY A 160 3.98 -5.38 -13.81
CA GLY A 160 4.82 -5.72 -12.67
C GLY A 160 4.83 -7.23 -12.42
N ALA A 161 5.71 -7.71 -11.54
CA ALA A 161 5.76 -9.10 -11.11
C ALA A 161 4.62 -9.46 -10.14
N ALA A 162 4.16 -8.48 -9.36
CA ALA A 162 2.95 -8.55 -8.55
C ALA A 162 2.03 -7.33 -8.82
N PRO A 163 1.38 -7.25 -9.99
CA PRO A 163 0.57 -6.08 -10.36
C PRO A 163 -0.53 -5.83 -9.32
N LEU A 164 -0.54 -4.63 -8.76
CA LEU A 164 -1.52 -4.20 -7.76
C LEU A 164 -2.11 -2.85 -8.11
N ARG A 165 -1.26 -1.90 -8.53
CA ARG A 165 -1.71 -0.59 -8.96
C ARG A 165 -2.55 -0.72 -10.23
N ALA A 166 -3.71 -0.08 -10.25
CA ALA A 166 -4.62 -0.08 -11.38
C ALA A 166 -5.17 1.31 -11.72
N ILE A 167 -5.80 1.41 -12.89
CA ILE A 167 -6.54 2.58 -13.37
C ILE A 167 -7.94 2.12 -13.75
N ILE A 168 -8.94 2.92 -13.39
CA ILE A 168 -10.32 2.71 -13.83
C ILE A 168 -10.43 3.06 -15.33
N THR A 169 -10.99 2.16 -16.14
CA THR A 169 -11.13 2.37 -17.59
C THR A 169 -12.53 2.73 -18.05
N ASP A 170 -13.55 2.47 -17.24
CA ASP A 170 -14.96 2.73 -17.51
C ASP A 170 -15.63 3.45 -16.33
N THR A 171 -16.86 3.92 -16.49
CA THR A 171 -17.58 4.63 -15.43
C THR A 171 -18.06 3.64 -14.37
N PRO A 172 -17.61 3.74 -13.10
CA PRO A 172 -18.02 2.82 -12.05
C PRO A 172 -19.53 2.84 -11.82
N GLN A 173 -20.15 1.66 -11.71
CA GLN A 173 -21.57 1.48 -11.39
C GLN A 173 -21.72 0.86 -10.00
N LEU A 174 -22.64 1.37 -9.18
CA LEU A 174 -22.89 0.82 -7.85
C LEU A 174 -23.54 -0.58 -7.96
N ALA A 175 -22.96 -1.55 -7.24
CA ALA A 175 -23.46 -2.93 -7.17
C ALA A 175 -23.82 -3.27 -5.70
N PRO A 176 -24.96 -2.79 -5.18
CA PRO A 176 -25.25 -2.83 -3.73
C PRO A 176 -25.38 -4.24 -3.14
N ASN A 177 -25.73 -5.22 -3.97
CA ASN A 177 -25.94 -6.62 -3.55
C ASN A 177 -24.67 -7.45 -3.58
N ALA A 178 -23.55 -6.88 -4.03
CA ALA A 178 -22.31 -7.58 -4.26
C ALA A 178 -21.30 -7.13 -3.20
N ARG A 179 -21.52 -7.44 -1.91
CA ARG A 179 -20.67 -6.99 -0.78
C ARG A 179 -20.07 -8.16 0.03
N ILE A 180 -19.72 -9.23 -0.68
CA ILE A 180 -19.06 -10.39 -0.10
C ILE A 180 -17.67 -9.96 0.38
N THR A 181 -17.47 -9.99 1.70
CA THR A 181 -16.16 -9.73 2.31
C THR A 181 -15.30 -10.98 2.17
N PRO A 182 -14.07 -10.89 1.62
CA PRO A 182 -13.20 -12.06 1.52
C PRO A 182 -12.85 -12.58 2.90
N VAL A 183 -12.74 -13.90 3.01
CA VAL A 183 -12.35 -14.58 4.25
C VAL A 183 -10.88 -14.98 4.16
N SER A 184 -10.09 -14.65 5.18
CA SER A 184 -8.68 -15.01 5.26
C SER A 184 -8.24 -15.23 6.71
N THR A 185 -7.48 -16.31 6.93
CA THR A 185 -6.76 -16.55 8.19
C THR A 185 -5.46 -15.75 8.18
N LEU A 186 -4.87 -15.52 9.35
CA LEU A 186 -3.58 -14.83 9.42
C LEU A 186 -2.48 -15.58 8.64
N ASP A 187 -2.42 -16.91 8.73
CA ASP A 187 -1.41 -17.69 8.00
C ASP A 187 -1.57 -17.57 6.48
N ALA A 188 -2.81 -17.60 5.97
CA ALA A 188 -3.08 -17.39 4.54
C ALA A 188 -2.69 -15.97 4.11
N ALA A 189 -3.07 -14.96 4.89
CA ALA A 189 -2.72 -13.56 4.62
C ALA A 189 -1.20 -13.33 4.64
N LEU A 190 -0.46 -13.98 5.55
CA LEU A 190 0.99 -13.91 5.61
C LEU A 190 1.67 -14.67 4.46
N ALA A 191 1.10 -15.79 4.00
CA ALA A 191 1.57 -16.50 2.83
C ALA A 191 1.41 -15.65 1.55
N ASP A 192 0.25 -15.02 1.36
CA ASP A 192 -0.01 -14.09 0.26
C ASP A 192 0.94 -12.89 0.30
N LEU A 193 1.16 -12.32 1.50
CA LEU A 193 2.12 -11.25 1.72
C LEU A 193 3.54 -11.68 1.32
N ALA A 194 3.97 -12.87 1.75
CA ALA A 194 5.29 -13.40 1.43
C ALA A 194 5.47 -13.59 -0.08
N ALA A 195 4.44 -14.11 -0.77
CA ALA A 195 4.44 -14.24 -2.22
C ALA A 195 4.54 -12.88 -2.92
N ALA A 196 3.76 -11.89 -2.48
CA ALA A 196 3.76 -10.54 -3.04
C ALA A 196 5.11 -9.83 -2.85
N VAL A 197 5.68 -9.89 -1.64
CA VAL A 197 6.99 -9.29 -1.33
C VAL A 197 8.12 -10.00 -2.06
N SER A 198 8.04 -11.32 -2.24
CA SER A 198 9.04 -12.07 -3.01
C SER A 198 9.01 -11.72 -4.49
N ALA A 199 7.82 -11.46 -5.05
CA ALA A 199 7.65 -11.04 -6.43
C ALA A 199 8.08 -9.59 -6.66
N ASN A 200 7.72 -8.66 -5.76
CA ASN A 200 8.16 -7.26 -5.81
C ASN A 200 8.51 -6.72 -4.40
N PRO A 201 9.81 -6.70 -4.03
CA PRO A 201 10.24 -6.32 -2.68
C PRO A 201 10.14 -4.82 -2.38
N TRP A 202 9.90 -3.98 -3.40
CA TRP A 202 9.87 -2.52 -3.26
C TRP A 202 8.46 -1.94 -3.15
N GLN A 203 7.45 -2.77 -3.34
CA GLN A 203 6.04 -2.40 -3.30
C GLN A 203 5.55 -2.28 -1.86
N TRP A 204 5.34 -1.06 -1.40
CA TRP A 204 4.84 -0.74 -0.07
C TRP A 204 3.86 0.44 -0.13
N PRO A 205 2.86 0.52 0.77
CA PRO A 205 2.50 -0.50 1.78
C PRO A 205 1.84 -1.75 1.15
N GLN A 206 1.75 -2.83 1.94
CA GLN A 206 1.09 -4.08 1.55
C GLN A 206 -0.30 -4.17 2.18
N SER A 207 -1.23 -4.89 1.57
CA SER A 207 -2.56 -5.11 2.17
C SER A 207 -2.59 -6.38 3.01
N LEU A 208 -3.20 -6.31 4.19
CA LEU A 208 -3.58 -7.50 4.97
C LEU A 208 -5.08 -7.48 5.27
N LEU A 209 -5.68 -8.67 5.25
CA LEU A 209 -7.03 -8.92 5.69
C LEU A 209 -7.04 -10.14 6.60
N ILE A 210 -7.65 -10.00 7.77
CA ILE A 210 -7.71 -11.04 8.80
C ILE A 210 -9.16 -11.13 9.27
N SER A 211 -9.79 -12.29 9.13
CA SER A 211 -11.24 -12.44 9.32
C SER A 211 -11.70 -12.69 10.75
N ASP A 212 -10.78 -13.10 11.63
CA ASP A 212 -11.07 -13.55 13.00
C ASP A 212 -10.30 -12.73 14.05
N GLY A 213 -10.03 -11.46 13.75
CA GLY A 213 -9.22 -10.58 14.58
C GLY A 213 -10.00 -9.98 15.75
N VAL A 214 -9.39 -9.99 16.94
CA VAL A 214 -9.88 -9.29 18.13
C VAL A 214 -8.83 -8.26 18.54
N PRO A 215 -9.11 -6.94 18.43
CA PRO A 215 -8.22 -5.91 18.93
C PRO A 215 -8.09 -5.99 20.45
N VAL A 216 -6.86 -6.06 20.95
CA VAL A 216 -6.56 -6.15 22.38
C VAL A 216 -5.51 -5.10 22.78
N PRO A 217 -5.73 -4.37 23.89
CA PRO A 217 -4.75 -3.45 24.42
C PRO A 217 -3.60 -4.22 25.08
N THR A 218 -2.36 -3.73 24.92
CA THR A 218 -1.17 -4.25 25.58
C THR A 218 -0.31 -3.10 26.10
N THR A 219 0.71 -3.40 26.92
CA THR A 219 1.65 -2.39 27.42
C THR A 219 2.48 -1.71 26.32
N ALA A 220 2.60 -2.33 25.14
CA ALA A 220 3.32 -1.81 23.99
C ALA A 220 2.40 -1.19 22.92
N GLY A 221 1.12 -0.98 23.23
CA GLY A 221 0.09 -0.51 22.30
C GLY A 221 -0.90 -1.61 21.91
N TRP A 222 -1.57 -1.45 20.78
CA TRP A 222 -2.64 -2.35 20.35
C TRP A 222 -2.12 -3.54 19.54
N ARG A 223 -2.77 -4.69 19.71
CA ARG A 223 -2.51 -5.89 18.90
C ARG A 223 -3.82 -6.47 18.39
N LEU A 224 -3.79 -7.15 17.26
CA LEU A 224 -4.88 -7.96 16.74
C LEU A 224 -4.60 -9.43 17.08
N ARG A 225 -5.45 -10.04 17.90
CA ARG A 225 -5.35 -11.45 18.28
C ARG A 225 -6.30 -12.29 17.43
N THR A 226 -5.81 -13.35 16.82
CA THR A 226 -6.62 -14.29 16.03
C THR A 226 -7.29 -15.35 16.92
N GLY A 227 -8.22 -16.11 16.37
CA GLY A 227 -8.83 -17.27 17.03
C GLY A 227 -7.81 -18.35 17.39
N ALA A 228 -6.73 -18.49 16.60
CA ALA A 228 -5.60 -19.37 16.88
C ALA A 228 -4.63 -18.83 17.94
N GLY A 229 -4.89 -17.65 18.52
CA GLY A 229 -4.06 -17.03 19.55
C GLY A 229 -2.82 -16.29 19.04
N GLN A 230 -2.59 -16.27 17.72
CA GLN A 230 -1.52 -15.48 17.12
C GLN A 230 -1.81 -13.98 17.27
N GLN A 231 -0.77 -13.14 17.30
CA GLN A 231 -0.94 -11.70 17.52
C GLN A 231 -0.11 -10.84 16.57
N LEU A 232 -0.77 -9.93 15.88
CA LEU A 232 -0.16 -8.93 15.01
C LEU A 232 -0.17 -7.55 15.68
N PRO A 233 0.93 -6.79 15.71
CA PRO A 233 0.90 -5.43 16.25
C PRO A 233 0.10 -4.49 15.34
N LEU A 234 -0.68 -3.61 15.96
CA LEU A 234 -1.49 -2.60 15.27
C LEU A 234 -0.84 -1.23 15.39
N HIS A 235 -0.90 -0.45 14.31
CA HIS A 235 -0.65 0.98 14.32
C HIS A 235 -2.00 1.69 14.40
N LEU A 236 -2.48 1.86 15.63
CA LEU A 236 -3.78 2.47 15.92
C LEU A 236 -3.67 3.24 17.25
N PRO A 237 -3.92 4.55 17.28
CA PRO A 237 -3.95 5.31 18.53
C PRO A 237 -5.18 4.93 19.37
N ASP A 238 -5.08 5.11 20.69
CA ASP A 238 -6.15 4.75 21.64
C ASP A 238 -7.51 5.37 21.26
N GLU A 239 -7.51 6.63 20.82
CA GLU A 239 -8.70 7.36 20.37
C GLU A 239 -9.44 6.71 19.19
N ALA A 240 -8.74 5.96 18.35
CA ALA A 240 -9.31 5.22 17.23
C ALA A 240 -9.58 3.75 17.59
N ALA A 241 -8.79 3.18 18.51
CA ALA A 241 -8.88 1.79 18.94
C ALA A 241 -10.06 1.52 19.85
N TRP A 242 -10.36 2.39 20.82
CA TRP A 242 -11.50 2.19 21.71
C TRP A 242 -12.85 2.16 20.98
N PRO A 243 -13.13 3.06 20.02
CA PRO A 243 -14.32 2.93 19.17
C PRO A 243 -14.37 1.60 18.42
N LEU A 244 -13.26 1.15 17.83
CA LEU A 244 -13.19 -0.13 17.12
C LEU A 244 -13.57 -1.31 18.04
N VAL A 245 -13.04 -1.34 19.27
CA VAL A 245 -13.37 -2.37 20.26
C VAL A 245 -14.84 -2.28 20.67
N ALA A 246 -15.35 -1.08 20.93
CA ALA A 246 -16.74 -0.87 21.31
C ALA A 246 -17.72 -1.38 20.25
N GLU A 247 -17.47 -1.07 18.97
CA GLU A 247 -18.27 -1.54 17.84
C GLU A 247 -18.20 -3.06 17.66
N SER A 248 -17.06 -3.69 17.96
CA SER A 248 -16.91 -5.15 17.91
C SER A 248 -17.59 -5.90 19.07
N GLY A 249 -17.86 -5.21 20.19
CA GLY A 249 -18.30 -5.84 21.44
C GLY A 249 -17.33 -6.89 21.99
N GLY A 250 -16.06 -6.86 21.59
CA GLY A 250 -15.05 -7.89 21.90
C GLY A 250 -15.17 -9.18 21.08
N SER A 251 -16.08 -9.23 20.10
CA SER A 251 -16.23 -10.36 19.19
C SER A 251 -15.16 -10.33 18.08
N PRO A 252 -14.80 -11.48 17.50
CA PRO A 252 -13.96 -11.52 16.30
C PRO A 252 -14.57 -10.72 15.15
N ILE A 253 -13.75 -9.89 14.51
CA ILE A 253 -14.11 -9.03 13.38
C ILE A 253 -13.14 -9.27 12.22
N THR A 254 -13.62 -8.99 11.00
CA THR A 254 -12.74 -8.92 9.85
C THR A 254 -12.08 -7.55 9.81
N VAL A 255 -10.76 -7.51 9.85
CA VAL A 255 -9.96 -6.28 9.81
C VAL A 255 -9.19 -6.23 8.50
N PHE A 256 -9.32 -5.12 7.77
CA PHE A 256 -8.50 -4.82 6.60
C PHE A 256 -7.61 -3.61 6.88
N GLY A 257 -6.36 -3.66 6.43
CA GLY A 257 -5.42 -2.57 6.64
C GLY A 257 -4.15 -2.63 5.83
N GLU A 258 -3.33 -1.59 6.04
CA GLU A 258 -2.00 -1.45 5.43
C GLU A 258 -0.91 -1.97 6.36
N TRP A 259 -0.13 -2.92 5.87
CA TRP A 259 1.07 -3.44 6.51
C TRP A 259 2.30 -2.69 6.03
N ASN A 260 3.07 -2.14 6.97
CA ASN A 260 4.30 -1.38 6.69
C ASN A 260 5.60 -2.21 6.87
N GLY A 261 5.47 -3.50 7.18
CA GLY A 261 6.57 -4.40 7.52
C GLY A 261 6.70 -4.70 9.02
N GLU A 262 6.09 -3.88 9.88
CA GLU A 262 6.21 -3.96 11.33
C GLU A 262 4.86 -3.98 12.05
N THR A 263 3.91 -3.18 11.57
CA THR A 263 2.59 -2.98 12.19
C THR A 263 1.51 -2.90 11.12
N LEU A 264 0.31 -3.37 11.44
CA LEU A 264 -0.88 -3.22 10.61
C LEU A 264 -1.62 -1.95 11.00
N ARG A 265 -1.79 -1.00 10.07
CA ARG A 265 -2.69 0.16 10.23
C ARG A 265 -4.09 -0.27 9.76
N PRO A 266 -5.07 -0.47 10.66
CA PRO A 266 -6.43 -0.79 10.26
C PRO A 266 -7.04 0.37 9.47
N LEU A 267 -7.65 0.07 8.32
CA LEU A 267 -8.40 1.05 7.52
C LEU A 267 -9.91 0.82 7.61
N SER A 268 -10.31 -0.42 7.85
CA SER A 268 -11.70 -0.79 8.06
C SER A 268 -11.84 -2.06 8.91
N ALA A 269 -13.01 -2.22 9.51
CA ALA A 269 -13.43 -3.47 10.10
C ALA A 269 -14.89 -3.77 9.80
N SER A 270 -15.21 -5.05 9.63
CA SER A 270 -16.55 -5.54 9.38
C SER A 270 -16.93 -6.71 10.29
N PHE A 271 -18.22 -6.82 10.54
CA PHE A 271 -18.86 -7.98 11.14
C PHE A 271 -19.78 -8.62 10.08
N GLY A 272 -19.38 -9.78 9.56
CA GLY A 272 -19.97 -10.32 8.33
C GLY A 272 -19.81 -9.34 7.16
N GLU A 273 -20.92 -8.98 6.50
CA GLU A 273 -20.93 -7.99 5.41
C GLU A 273 -21.10 -6.54 5.88
N ALA A 274 -21.34 -6.32 7.18
CA ALA A 274 -21.59 -4.99 7.72
C ALA A 274 -20.26 -4.31 8.09
N LEU A 275 -19.98 -3.17 7.46
CA LEU A 275 -18.89 -2.29 7.87
C LEU A 275 -19.24 -1.65 9.23
N VAL A 276 -18.47 -1.98 10.27
CA VAL A 276 -18.70 -1.49 11.64
C VAL A 276 -17.75 -0.37 12.03
N TRP A 277 -16.58 -0.32 11.39
CA TRP A 277 -15.60 0.72 11.66
C TRP A 277 -14.81 1.05 10.40
N ARG A 278 -14.39 2.31 10.28
CA ARG A 278 -13.46 2.77 9.26
C ARG A 278 -12.56 3.84 9.86
N GLU A 279 -11.33 3.89 9.40
CA GLU A 279 -10.42 4.96 9.79
C GLU A 279 -11.05 6.30 9.40
N LYS A 280 -11.12 7.21 10.38
CA LYS A 280 -11.48 8.59 10.10
C LYS A 280 -10.32 9.21 9.36
N VAL A 281 -10.52 9.46 8.08
CA VAL A 281 -9.53 10.20 7.31
C VAL A 281 -9.77 11.67 7.63
N ASP A 282 -9.16 12.18 8.71
CA ASP A 282 -9.46 13.48 9.28
C ASP A 282 -9.49 14.59 8.23
N ALA A 283 -10.62 15.30 8.18
CA ALA A 283 -10.73 16.57 7.51
C ALA A 283 -10.20 17.64 8.49
N THR A 284 -8.89 17.86 8.45
CA THR A 284 -8.31 19.09 9.01
C THR A 284 -7.93 20.02 7.86
#